data_AF-A0A9Q4PWP4-F1
#
_entry.id   AF-A0A9Q4PWP4-F1
#
_cell.length_a   1.000
_cell.length_b   1.000
_cell.length_c   1.000
_cell.angle_alpha   90.00
_cell.angle_beta   90.00
_cell.angle_gamma   90.00
#
_symmetry.space_group_name_H-M   'P 1'
#
loop_
_entity.id
_entity.type
_entity.pdbx_description
1 polymer ?
#
loop_
_entity_poly.entity_id
_entity_poly.type
_entity_poly.pdbx_seq_one_letter_code
_entity_poly.pdbx_strand_id
1 'polypeptide(L)'
;MDWGLQNRISRIIKPQDNRALMLAVDHGYFLGPTEKLENPKKVIAPLLKYCDSLMVTRGVQRTSVPATSDTPMVLRVSGGSSIIGDDLSQEDITVSIEDAIRLNASALAMSIFVGSKYEYQTVVNLGKLVNEATKYGLPVLAVTAVGKELGKDARYLSL
;
A
#
# COMPACT_ATOMS: atom_id res chain seq x y z
N MET A 1 -21.71 1.05 3.36
CA MET A 1 -20.42 0.90 4.07
C MET A 1 -20.72 0.95 5.56
N ASP A 2 -20.21 0.01 6.34
CA ASP A 2 -20.32 0.06 7.80
C ASP A 2 -19.59 1.29 8.37
N TRP A 3 -19.97 1.73 9.57
CA TRP A 3 -19.40 2.90 10.23
C TRP A 3 -17.87 2.83 10.34
N GLY A 4 -17.30 1.67 10.70
CA GLY A 4 -15.86 1.52 10.87
C GLY A 4 -15.08 1.72 9.56
N LEU A 5 -15.65 1.23 8.45
CA LEU A 5 -15.04 1.40 7.13
C LEU A 5 -15.15 2.84 6.64
N GLN A 6 -16.29 3.50 6.86
CA GLN A 6 -16.46 4.93 6.55
C GLN A 6 -15.48 5.81 7.34
N ASN A 7 -15.32 5.53 8.64
CA ASN A 7 -14.40 6.27 9.51
C ASN A 7 -12.95 6.16 9.03
N ARG A 8 -12.50 4.95 8.65
CA ARG A 8 -11.15 4.75 8.15
C ARG A 8 -10.89 5.46 6.83
N ILE A 9 -11.85 5.43 5.91
CA ILE A 9 -11.76 6.15 4.64
C ILE A 9 -11.72 7.66 4.87
N SER A 10 -12.54 8.21 5.77
CA SER A 10 -12.59 9.66 6.01
C SER A 10 -11.32 10.23 6.67
N ARG A 11 -10.49 9.38 7.26
CA ARG A 11 -9.15 9.76 7.72
C ARG A 11 -8.20 10.02 6.55
N ILE A 12 -8.32 9.25 5.46
CA ILE A 12 -7.47 9.30 4.26
C ILE A 12 -8.01 10.34 3.26
N ILE A 13 -9.28 10.22 2.90
CA ILE A 13 -9.99 11.14 2.00
C ILE A 13 -10.74 12.15 2.85
N LYS A 14 -10.27 13.40 2.87
CA LYS A 14 -10.77 14.44 3.76
C LYS A 14 -12.22 14.81 3.37
N PRO A 15 -13.19 14.76 4.30
CA PRO A 15 -14.58 15.09 3.99
C PRO A 15 -14.81 16.54 3.54
N GLN A 16 -13.88 17.44 3.86
CA GLN A 16 -14.00 18.86 3.57
C GLN A 16 -13.88 19.16 2.07
N ASP A 17 -13.03 18.42 1.35
CA ASP A 17 -12.76 18.64 -0.08
C ASP A 17 -12.85 17.37 -0.93
N ASN A 18 -13.14 16.22 -0.30
CA ASN A 18 -13.20 14.90 -0.90
C ASN A 18 -11.92 14.52 -1.66
N ARG A 19 -10.76 14.95 -1.15
CA ARG A 19 -9.44 14.67 -1.72
C ARG A 19 -8.51 14.05 -0.69
N ALA A 20 -7.40 13.51 -1.17
CA ALA A 20 -6.35 12.94 -0.35
C ALA A 20 -4.98 13.25 -0.95
N LEU A 21 -4.07 13.75 -0.13
CA LEU A 21 -2.64 13.81 -0.41
C LEU A 21 -1.94 12.67 0.35
N MET A 22 -1.74 11.55 -0.33
CA MET A 22 -1.05 10.37 0.23
C MET A 22 0.44 10.41 -0.10
N LEU A 23 1.29 10.36 0.93
CA LEU A 23 2.73 10.21 0.74
C LEU A 23 3.07 8.71 0.64
N ALA A 24 3.63 8.26 -0.48
CA ALA A 24 3.99 6.86 -0.69
C ALA A 24 5.50 6.59 -0.47
N VAL A 25 5.82 5.71 0.48
CA VAL A 25 7.19 5.37 0.92
C VAL A 25 7.33 3.84 1.09
N ASP A 26 6.62 3.06 0.29
CA ASP A 26 6.67 1.59 0.32
C ASP A 26 7.67 0.99 -0.67
N HIS A 27 8.12 1.75 -1.67
CA HIS A 27 9.07 1.38 -2.75
C HIS A 27 10.14 0.35 -2.39
N GLY A 28 10.76 0.49 -1.21
CA GLY A 28 11.83 -0.41 -0.78
C GLY A 28 11.42 -1.88 -0.60
N TYR A 29 10.13 -2.21 -0.62
CA TYR A 29 9.64 -3.59 -0.49
C TYR A 29 10.18 -4.53 -1.59
N PHE A 30 10.45 -4.00 -2.78
CA PHE A 30 11.05 -4.75 -3.91
C PHE A 30 12.30 -4.08 -4.50
N LEU A 31 12.53 -2.78 -4.22
CA LEU A 31 13.66 -2.00 -4.72
C LEU A 31 14.87 -1.97 -3.76
N GLY A 32 14.71 -2.33 -2.49
CA GLY A 32 15.73 -2.10 -1.48
C GLY A 32 15.89 -0.60 -1.13
N PRO A 33 17.08 -0.12 -0.72
CA PRO A 33 17.32 1.29 -0.39
C PRO A 33 17.40 2.14 -1.66
N THR A 34 16.25 2.44 -2.25
CA THR A 34 16.13 3.30 -3.44
C THR A 34 16.53 4.75 -3.11
N GLU A 35 16.86 5.51 -4.15
CA GLU A 35 17.32 6.89 -4.03
C GLU A 35 16.39 7.72 -3.14
N LYS A 36 16.97 8.47 -2.20
CA LYS A 36 16.28 9.31 -1.21
C LYS A 36 15.48 8.54 -0.16
N LEU A 37 15.50 7.21 -0.15
CA LEU A 37 14.88 6.35 0.87
C LEU A 37 15.88 5.44 1.56
N GLU A 38 17.18 5.76 1.51
CA GLU A 38 18.25 5.06 2.20
C GLU A 38 18.09 5.15 3.73
N ASN A 39 17.49 6.25 4.20
CA ASN A 39 17.09 6.44 5.59
C ASN A 39 15.64 6.96 5.68
N PRO A 40 14.64 6.06 5.66
CA PRO A 40 13.23 6.44 5.65
C PRO A 40 12.85 7.32 6.84
N LYS A 41 13.45 7.11 8.01
CA LYS A 41 13.18 7.90 9.22
C LYS A 41 13.47 9.39 9.01
N LYS A 42 14.62 9.72 8.41
CA LYS A 42 15.00 11.12 8.13
C LYS A 42 14.10 11.77 7.08
N VAL A 43 13.60 10.99 6.13
CA VAL A 43 12.83 11.46 4.98
C VAL A 43 11.36 11.66 5.35
N ILE A 44 10.78 10.70 6.07
CA ILE A 44 9.36 10.70 6.43
C ILE A 44 9.06 11.79 7.47
N ALA A 45 9.89 11.91 8.53
CA ALA A 45 9.61 12.77 9.67
C ALA A 45 9.23 14.23 9.34
N PRO A 46 9.97 14.97 8.48
CA PRO A 46 9.60 16.35 8.14
C PRO A 46 8.38 16.47 7.22
N LEU A 47 8.02 15.39 6.50
CA LEU A 47 6.96 15.39 5.48
C LEU A 47 5.59 15.00 6.03
N LEU A 48 5.53 14.23 7.13
CA LEU A 48 4.28 13.70 7.71
C LEU A 48 3.20 14.77 7.94
N LYS A 49 3.59 15.98 8.36
CA LYS A 49 2.66 17.08 8.66
C LYS A 49 1.99 17.69 7.41
N TYR A 50 2.47 17.35 6.22
CA TYR A 50 1.95 17.88 4.95
C TYR A 50 1.08 16.86 4.20
N CYS A 51 0.93 15.63 4.68
CA CYS A 51 0.15 14.59 4.01
C CYS A 51 -1.07 14.17 4.83
N ASP A 52 -2.14 13.79 4.13
CA ASP A 52 -3.37 13.28 4.73
C ASP A 52 -3.22 11.83 5.20
N SER A 53 -2.29 11.08 4.61
CA SER A 53 -1.96 9.69 4.94
C SER A 53 -0.56 9.32 4.45
N LEU A 54 0.01 8.27 5.06
CA LEU A 54 1.28 7.68 4.67
C LEU A 54 1.06 6.23 4.20
N MET A 55 1.47 5.92 2.97
CA MET A 55 1.54 4.56 2.45
C MET A 55 2.93 3.97 2.64
N VAL A 56 3.02 2.85 3.35
CA VAL A 56 4.31 2.34 3.86
C VAL A 56 4.26 0.84 4.17
N THR A 57 5.42 0.17 4.24
CA THR A 57 5.49 -1.22 4.73
C THR A 57 5.43 -1.27 6.26
N ARG A 58 4.96 -2.39 6.82
CA ARG A 58 4.94 -2.59 8.29
C ARG A 58 6.31 -2.41 8.95
N GLY A 59 7.39 -2.78 8.26
CA GLY A 59 8.76 -2.68 8.78
C GLY A 59 9.20 -1.22 8.89
N VAL A 60 8.96 -0.43 7.83
CA VAL A 60 9.27 1.00 7.83
C VAL A 60 8.37 1.76 8.81
N GLN A 61 7.08 1.41 8.93
CA GLN A 61 6.20 2.01 9.94
C GLN A 61 6.80 1.83 11.36
N ARG A 62 7.14 0.59 11.74
CA ARG A 62 7.65 0.27 13.08
C ARG A 62 8.98 0.96 13.42
N THR A 63 9.86 1.13 12.43
CA THR A 63 11.24 1.57 12.65
C THR A 63 11.47 3.06 12.38
N SER A 64 10.64 3.65 11.52
CA SER A 64 10.92 4.95 10.90
C SER A 64 9.79 5.97 11.04
N VAL A 65 8.61 5.56 11.51
CA VAL A 65 7.49 6.47 11.79
C VAL A 65 7.34 6.63 13.31
N PRO A 66 7.33 7.87 13.86
CA PRO A 66 7.05 8.08 15.27
C PRO A 66 5.67 7.54 15.67
N ALA A 67 5.58 6.76 16.74
CA ALA A 67 4.31 6.21 17.23
C ALA A 67 3.32 7.29 17.71
N THR A 68 3.79 8.51 17.96
CA THR A 68 2.99 9.69 18.28
C THR A 68 2.42 10.41 17.05
N SER A 69 2.64 9.88 15.85
CA SER A 69 2.09 10.45 14.62
C SER A 69 0.59 10.18 14.52
N ASP A 70 -0.20 11.22 14.27
CA ASP A 70 -1.63 11.09 14.00
C ASP A 70 -1.95 10.79 12.52
N THR A 71 -0.92 10.78 11.66
CA THR A 71 -1.06 10.49 10.23
C THR A 71 -1.64 9.07 10.04
N PRO A 72 -2.75 8.91 9.31
CA PRO A 72 -3.31 7.61 8.95
C PRO A 72 -2.34 6.75 8.12
N MET A 73 -2.21 5.48 8.47
CA MET A 73 -1.31 4.54 7.79
C MET A 73 -2.07 3.71 6.74
N VAL A 74 -1.56 3.65 5.51
CA VAL A 74 -1.98 2.74 4.45
C VAL A 74 -0.88 1.69 4.27
N LEU A 75 -1.12 0.47 4.74
CA LEU A 75 -0.07 -0.54 4.78
C LEU A 75 0.07 -1.27 3.45
N ARG A 76 1.28 -1.27 2.87
CA ARG A 76 1.69 -2.24 1.85
C ARG A 76 1.64 -3.64 2.47
N VAL A 77 0.72 -4.48 1.97
CA VAL A 77 0.53 -5.85 2.44
C VAL A 77 0.89 -6.92 1.41
N SER A 78 1.17 -6.55 0.16
CA SER A 78 1.75 -7.46 -0.85
C SER A 78 3.26 -7.33 -0.97
N GLY A 79 3.92 -8.35 -1.51
CA GLY A 79 5.35 -8.37 -1.79
C GLY A 79 5.83 -9.76 -2.16
N GLY A 80 7.13 -10.02 -2.03
CA GLY A 80 7.76 -11.31 -2.36
C GLY A 80 8.56 -11.28 -3.66
N SER A 81 8.28 -10.30 -4.54
CA SER A 81 9.10 -10.01 -5.71
C SER A 81 10.26 -9.06 -5.37
N SER A 82 11.26 -8.99 -6.26
CA SER A 82 12.37 -8.03 -6.17
C SER A 82 12.84 -7.63 -7.57
N ILE A 83 13.52 -6.49 -7.70
CA ILE A 83 14.06 -6.02 -8.99
C ILE A 83 15.11 -6.93 -9.63
N ILE A 84 15.73 -7.82 -8.85
CA ILE A 84 16.69 -8.81 -9.35
C ILE A 84 16.01 -10.13 -9.72
N GLY A 85 14.74 -10.31 -9.34
CA GLY A 85 13.97 -11.50 -9.68
C GLY A 85 13.45 -11.47 -11.12
N ASP A 86 13.03 -12.64 -11.58
CA ASP A 86 12.61 -12.85 -12.98
C ASP A 86 11.33 -12.09 -13.34
N ASP A 87 10.39 -11.95 -12.40
CA ASP A 87 9.09 -11.33 -12.63
C ASP A 87 8.59 -10.52 -11.43
N LEU A 88 8.34 -9.22 -11.65
CA LEU A 88 7.83 -8.32 -10.61
C LEU A 88 6.38 -8.62 -10.20
N SER A 89 5.61 -9.25 -11.09
CA SER A 89 4.20 -9.55 -10.85
C SER A 89 3.97 -10.74 -9.91
N GLN A 90 5.02 -11.51 -9.60
CA GLN A 90 4.93 -12.64 -8.67
C GLN A 90 4.90 -12.16 -7.21
N GLU A 91 3.78 -11.54 -6.82
CA GLU A 91 3.54 -11.09 -5.45
C GLU A 91 2.49 -11.94 -4.72
N ASP A 92 2.66 -12.03 -3.40
CA ASP A 92 1.68 -12.60 -2.48
C ASP A 92 1.41 -11.68 -1.28
N ILE A 93 0.41 -12.02 -0.47
CA ILE A 93 0.09 -11.33 0.78
C ILE A 93 1.19 -11.65 1.80
N THR A 94 1.91 -10.63 2.27
CA THR A 94 3.05 -10.75 3.19
C THR A 94 2.73 -10.28 4.61
N VAL A 95 1.56 -9.69 4.82
CA VAL A 95 1.12 -9.15 6.11
C VAL A 95 -0.29 -9.65 6.42
N SER A 96 -0.48 -10.26 7.60
CA SER A 96 -1.79 -10.71 8.04
C SER A 96 -2.67 -9.53 8.50
N ILE A 97 -3.99 -9.72 8.46
CA ILE A 97 -4.94 -8.70 8.91
C ILE A 97 -4.73 -8.36 10.40
N GLU A 98 -4.43 -9.36 11.24
CA GLU A 98 -4.19 -9.16 12.67
C GLU A 98 -2.98 -8.25 12.92
N ASP A 99 -1.92 -8.36 12.10
CA ASP A 99 -0.76 -7.47 12.21
C ASP A 99 -1.05 -6.06 11.70
N ALA A 100 -1.87 -5.93 10.65
CA ALA A 100 -2.32 -4.62 10.20
C ALA A 100 -3.21 -3.91 11.24
N ILE A 101 -4.12 -4.65 11.90
CA ILE A 101 -4.93 -4.14 13.02
C ILE A 101 -4.03 -3.74 14.19
N ARG A 102 -3.07 -4.59 14.56
CA ARG A 102 -2.10 -4.31 15.63
C ARG A 102 -1.29 -3.04 15.38
N LEU A 103 -1.06 -2.70 14.12
CA LEU A 103 -0.37 -1.49 13.69
C LEU A 103 -1.30 -0.28 13.44
N ASN A 104 -2.58 -0.40 13.78
CA ASN A 104 -3.58 0.64 13.59
C ASN A 104 -3.67 1.14 12.13
N ALA A 105 -3.59 0.21 11.17
CA ALA A 105 -3.74 0.55 9.76
C ALA A 105 -5.13 1.16 9.48
N SER A 106 -5.15 2.25 8.72
CA SER A 106 -6.37 2.88 8.20
C SER A 106 -6.80 2.25 6.88
N ALA A 107 -5.88 1.70 6.09
CA ALA A 107 -6.19 0.88 4.92
C ALA A 107 -5.07 -0.11 4.63
N LEU A 108 -5.36 -1.10 3.79
CA LEU A 108 -4.41 -2.06 3.26
C LEU A 108 -4.21 -1.79 1.77
N ALA A 109 -2.99 -1.88 1.27
CA ALA A 109 -2.66 -1.69 -0.12
C ALA A 109 -1.92 -2.91 -0.66
N MET A 110 -2.39 -3.41 -1.81
CA MET A 110 -1.74 -4.49 -2.53
C MET A 110 -1.72 -4.23 -4.03
N SER A 111 -0.72 -4.77 -4.71
CA SER A 111 -0.59 -4.62 -6.16
C SER A 111 -1.39 -5.71 -6.87
N ILE A 112 -2.03 -5.35 -7.98
CA ILE A 112 -2.56 -6.29 -8.98
C ILE A 112 -1.86 -6.04 -10.31
N PHE A 113 -1.58 -7.11 -11.04
CA PHE A 113 -0.82 -7.03 -12.28
C PHE A 113 -1.63 -7.61 -13.45
N VAL A 114 -2.65 -6.86 -13.87
CA VAL A 114 -3.51 -7.23 -15.00
C VAL A 114 -2.69 -7.28 -16.29
N GLY A 115 -2.85 -8.35 -17.07
CA GLY A 115 -2.12 -8.65 -18.30
C GLY A 115 -0.74 -9.27 -18.09
N SER A 116 -0.30 -9.50 -16.84
CA SER A 116 1.00 -10.10 -16.54
C SER A 116 0.95 -11.62 -16.39
N LYS A 117 2.11 -12.27 -16.32
CA LYS A 117 2.26 -13.71 -16.12
C LYS A 117 1.57 -14.22 -14.85
N TYR A 118 1.57 -13.43 -13.78
CA TYR A 118 0.99 -13.77 -12.48
C TYR A 118 -0.33 -13.01 -12.17
N GLU A 119 -1.03 -12.51 -13.19
CA GLU A 119 -2.32 -11.83 -13.04
C GLU A 119 -3.29 -12.62 -12.14
N TYR A 120 -3.54 -13.89 -12.48
CA TYR A 120 -4.48 -14.75 -11.75
C TYR A 120 -4.18 -14.77 -10.24
N GLN A 121 -2.91 -14.96 -9.87
CA GLN A 121 -2.48 -14.97 -8.46
C GLN A 121 -2.82 -13.66 -7.77
N THR A 122 -2.45 -12.52 -8.38
CA THR A 122 -2.62 -11.21 -7.76
C THR A 122 -4.08 -10.79 -7.64
N VAL A 123 -4.92 -11.14 -8.63
CA VAL A 123 -6.38 -10.92 -8.59
C VAL A 123 -7.07 -11.82 -7.57
N VAL A 124 -6.68 -13.10 -7.49
CA VAL A 124 -7.19 -14.01 -6.45
C VAL A 124 -6.80 -13.54 -5.05
N ASN A 125 -5.57 -13.03 -4.89
CA ASN A 125 -5.09 -12.46 -3.65
C ASN A 125 -5.87 -11.22 -3.23
N LEU A 126 -6.28 -10.37 -4.18
CA LEU A 126 -7.18 -9.24 -3.90
C LEU A 126 -8.51 -9.71 -3.32
N GLY A 127 -9.14 -10.73 -3.92
CA GLY A 127 -10.38 -11.31 -3.38
C GLY A 127 -10.21 -11.86 -1.96
N LYS A 128 -9.12 -12.60 -1.70
CA LYS A 128 -8.81 -13.12 -0.35
C LYS A 128 -8.62 -11.98 0.65
N LEU A 129 -7.86 -10.94 0.29
CA LEU A 129 -7.60 -9.81 1.17
C LEU A 129 -8.89 -9.06 1.50
N VAL A 130 -9.76 -8.80 0.51
CA VAL A 130 -11.06 -8.15 0.71
C VAL A 130 -11.95 -8.98 1.63
N ASN A 131 -12.02 -10.30 1.44
CA ASN A 131 -12.81 -11.19 2.30
C ASN A 131 -12.35 -11.10 3.76
N GLU A 132 -11.05 -11.10 4.03
CA GLU A 132 -10.53 -10.99 5.38
C GLU A 132 -10.69 -9.57 5.96
N ALA A 133 -10.38 -8.53 5.19
CA ALA A 133 -10.46 -7.14 5.62
C ALA A 133 -11.90 -6.69 5.96
N THR A 134 -12.89 -7.20 5.22
CA THR A 134 -14.31 -6.89 5.43
C THR A 134 -14.79 -7.30 6.82
N LYS A 135 -14.27 -8.40 7.39
CA LYS A 135 -14.61 -8.86 8.75
C LYS A 135 -14.27 -7.82 9.83
N TYR A 136 -13.34 -6.91 9.55
CA TYR A 136 -12.84 -5.90 10.48
C TYR A 136 -13.12 -4.45 10.02
N GLY A 137 -13.87 -4.28 8.93
CA GLY A 137 -14.15 -2.96 8.34
C GLY A 137 -12.89 -2.24 7.86
N LEU A 138 -11.88 -2.97 7.39
CA LEU A 138 -10.64 -2.39 6.84
C LEU A 138 -10.79 -2.13 5.33
N PRO A 139 -10.54 -0.90 4.86
CA PRO A 139 -10.48 -0.59 3.43
C PRO A 139 -9.30 -1.30 2.75
N VAL A 140 -9.52 -1.74 1.51
CA VAL A 140 -8.47 -2.30 0.64
C VAL A 140 -8.30 -1.41 -0.59
N LEU A 141 -7.08 -0.95 -0.81
CA LEU A 141 -6.62 -0.20 -1.99
C LEU A 141 -5.90 -1.18 -2.93
N ALA A 142 -6.52 -1.49 -4.06
CA ALA A 142 -5.84 -2.19 -5.15
C ALA A 142 -5.00 -1.20 -5.95
N VAL A 143 -3.72 -1.50 -6.13
CA VAL A 143 -2.78 -0.70 -6.94
C VAL A 143 -2.59 -1.42 -8.26
N THR A 144 -3.04 -0.82 -9.36
CA THR A 144 -2.84 -1.38 -10.71
C THR A 144 -1.39 -1.16 -11.12
N ALA A 145 -0.61 -2.23 -10.98
CA ALA A 145 0.81 -2.24 -11.29
C ALA A 145 1.04 -2.89 -12.66
N VAL A 146 2.08 -2.44 -13.32
CA VAL A 146 2.49 -2.90 -14.65
C VAL A 146 3.84 -3.60 -14.54
N GLY A 147 3.95 -4.76 -15.17
CA GLY A 147 5.20 -5.51 -15.22
C GLY A 147 6.27 -4.78 -16.05
N LYS A 148 7.52 -5.21 -15.88
CA LYS A 148 8.71 -4.64 -16.53
C LYS A 148 8.63 -4.59 -18.06
N GLU A 149 7.78 -5.42 -18.67
CA GLU A 149 7.71 -5.61 -20.13
C GLU A 149 6.58 -4.84 -20.83
N LEU A 150 5.67 -4.20 -20.09
CA LEU A 150 4.60 -3.40 -20.70
C LEU A 150 5.16 -2.03 -21.11
N GLY A 151 5.23 -1.78 -22.41
CA GLY A 151 5.44 -0.43 -22.95
C GLY A 151 4.34 0.52 -22.44
N LYS A 152 4.69 1.79 -22.24
CA LYS A 152 3.75 2.85 -21.81
C LYS A 152 2.78 3.24 -22.94
N ASP A 153 1.93 2.31 -23.37
CA ASP A 153 0.94 2.53 -24.44
C ASP A 153 -0.43 3.03 -23.90
N ALA A 154 -1.40 3.25 -24.78
CA ALA A 154 -2.73 3.72 -24.35
C ALA A 154 -3.44 2.70 -23.44
N ARG A 155 -3.15 1.40 -23.58
CA ARG A 155 -3.67 0.37 -22.68
C ARG A 155 -3.06 0.50 -21.29
N TYR A 156 -1.75 0.79 -21.20
CA TYR A 156 -1.05 1.09 -19.95
C TYR A 156 -1.71 2.24 -19.15
N LEU A 157 -2.21 3.29 -19.82
CA LEU A 157 -2.85 4.44 -19.14
C LEU A 157 -4.33 4.21 -18.80
N SER A 158 -4.93 3.13 -19.31
CA SER A 158 -6.36 2.82 -19.14
C SER A 158 -6.66 1.75 -18.08
N LEU A 159 -5.62 1.10 -17.55
CA LEU A 159 -5.67 0.11 -16.47
C LEU A 159 -5.58 0.81 -15.10
#